data_AF-A0A521R2Z1-F1
#
_entry.id   AF-A0A521R2Z1-F1
#
_cell.length_a   1.000
_cell.length_b   1.000
_cell.length_c   1.000
_cell.angle_alpha   90.00
_cell.angle_beta   90.00
_cell.angle_gamma   90.00
#
_symmetry.space_group_name_H-M   'P 1'
#
loop_
_entity.id
_entity.type
_entity.pdbx_description
1 polymer ?
#
loop_
_entity_poly.entity_id
_entity_poly.type
_entity_poly.pdbx_seq_one_letter_code
_entity_poly.pdbx_strand_id
1 'polypeptide(L)'
;MITKGLLVSGLLVSPLFASAPAFAQTMDDAAYCQALIKKYFKFAPAHRREMAGTVEVNVAIEQCKAGNTAAGIPVLESKLRDAKIDLPSRDTPLAKP
;
A
#
# COMPACT_ATOMS: atom_id res chain seq x y z
N MET A 1 -35.86 -11.18 -41.36
CA MET A 1 -36.94 -10.27 -40.91
C MET A 1 -36.55 -9.84 -39.50
N ILE A 2 -36.27 -8.59 -39.14
CA ILE A 2 -36.60 -7.29 -39.71
C ILE A 2 -35.54 -6.29 -39.22
N THR A 3 -35.02 -5.50 -40.14
CA THR A 3 -34.05 -4.40 -39.97
C THR A 3 -34.71 -3.18 -39.28
N LYS A 4 -33.96 -2.47 -38.43
CA LYS A 4 -34.28 -1.10 -37.96
C LYS A 4 -32.93 -0.42 -37.66
N GLY A 5 -32.32 0.29 -38.61
CA GLY A 5 -32.64 1.69 -38.94
C GLY A 5 -31.72 2.59 -38.09
N LEU A 6 -30.47 2.81 -38.49
CA LEU A 6 -29.96 3.89 -39.34
C LEU A 6 -29.70 5.23 -38.58
N LEU A 7 -28.40 5.55 -38.50
CA LEU A 7 -27.71 6.86 -38.51
C LEU A 7 -28.08 7.95 -37.49
N VAL A 8 -27.07 8.37 -36.71
CA VAL A 8 -26.82 9.79 -36.46
C VAL A 8 -25.36 10.13 -36.82
N SER A 9 -25.23 11.15 -37.64
CA SER A 9 -24.02 11.77 -38.15
C SER A 9 -23.43 12.72 -37.11
N GLY A 10 -22.10 12.82 -36.98
CA GLY A 10 -21.50 13.86 -36.13
C GLY A 10 -20.00 13.73 -35.87
N LEU A 11 -19.24 14.60 -36.54
CA LEU A 11 -17.83 14.96 -36.35
C LEU A 11 -17.34 14.94 -34.89
N LEU A 12 -16.10 14.52 -34.64
CA LEU A 12 -15.04 15.27 -33.93
C LEU A 12 -13.78 14.38 -33.76
N VAL A 13 -12.72 14.71 -34.48
CA VAL A 13 -11.38 14.17 -34.24
C VAL A 13 -10.82 14.85 -32.98
N SER A 14 -10.86 14.17 -31.84
CA SER A 14 -10.11 14.58 -30.66
C SER A 14 -8.80 13.80 -30.61
N PRO A 15 -7.61 14.45 -30.68
CA PRO A 15 -6.39 13.80 -30.28
C PRO A 15 -6.50 13.56 -28.78
N LEU A 16 -6.75 12.31 -28.40
CA LEU A 16 -6.56 11.87 -27.03
C LEU A 16 -5.08 12.10 -26.72
N PHE A 17 -4.78 13.19 -26.03
CA PHE A 17 -3.51 13.36 -25.32
C PHE A 17 -3.43 12.20 -24.34
N ALA A 18 -2.70 11.15 -24.72
CA ALA A 18 -2.32 10.07 -23.84
C ALA A 18 -1.34 10.65 -22.81
N SER A 19 -1.87 11.19 -21.72
CA SER A 19 -1.10 11.40 -20.49
C SER A 19 -0.68 10.02 -19.99
N ALA A 20 0.52 9.59 -20.40
CA ALA A 20 1.15 8.41 -19.85
C ALA A 20 1.26 8.63 -18.33
N PRO A 21 0.65 7.78 -17.49
CA PRO A 21 0.88 7.87 -16.05
C PRO A 21 2.37 7.60 -15.82
N ALA A 22 3.09 8.62 -15.32
CA ALA A 22 4.40 8.43 -14.76
C ALA A 22 4.22 7.50 -13.55
N PHE A 23 4.45 6.20 -13.75
CA PHE A 23 4.45 5.23 -12.66
C PHE A 23 5.70 5.49 -11.81
N ALA A 24 5.56 6.38 -10.83
CA ALA A 24 6.37 6.27 -9.62
C ALA A 24 6.12 4.85 -9.08
N GLN A 25 7.18 4.04 -8.98
CA GLN A 25 7.09 2.68 -8.49
C GLN A 25 6.86 2.73 -6.97
N THR A 26 5.62 2.96 -6.56
CA THR A 26 5.20 2.84 -5.17
C THR A 26 5.33 1.37 -4.77
N MET A 27 5.92 1.11 -3.60
CA MET A 27 6.05 -0.22 -3.02
C MET A 27 4.65 -0.85 -2.89
N ASP A 28 4.54 -2.10 -3.36
CA ASP A 28 3.33 -2.90 -3.19
C ASP A 28 2.95 -3.02 -1.70
N ASP A 29 1.65 -2.94 -1.40
CA ASP A 29 1.17 -2.92 -0.01
C ASP A 29 1.52 -4.21 0.74
N ALA A 30 1.61 -5.37 0.07
CA ALA A 30 2.04 -6.60 0.74
C ALA A 30 3.51 -6.52 1.14
N ALA A 31 4.37 -6.02 0.25
CA ALA A 31 5.77 -5.78 0.56
C ALA A 31 5.93 -4.76 1.69
N TYR A 32 5.11 -3.70 1.70
CA TYR A 32 5.10 -2.69 2.74
C TYR A 32 4.65 -3.25 4.09
N CYS A 33 3.56 -4.03 4.13
CA CYS A 33 3.11 -4.77 5.30
C CYS A 33 4.24 -5.60 5.91
N GLN A 34 4.97 -6.37 5.08
CA GLN A 34 6.09 -7.19 5.54
C GLN A 34 7.25 -6.35 6.09
N ALA A 35 7.54 -5.20 5.49
CA ALA A 35 8.55 -4.28 6.01
C ALA A 35 8.15 -3.72 7.39
N LEU A 36 6.89 -3.38 7.59
CA LEU A 36 6.36 -2.94 8.89
C LEU A 36 6.46 -4.05 9.95
N ILE A 37 6.09 -5.29 9.63
CA ILE A 37 6.20 -6.43 10.56
C ILE A 37 7.66 -6.65 10.98
N LYS A 38 8.59 -6.64 10.02
CA LYS A 38 10.03 -6.76 10.30
C LYS A 38 10.52 -5.64 11.21
N LYS A 39 10.09 -4.39 10.95
CA LYS A 39 10.41 -3.24 11.79
C LYS A 39 9.85 -3.42 13.19
N TYR A 40 8.59 -3.83 13.33
CA TYR A 40 7.96 -4.11 14.61
C TYR A 40 8.76 -5.14 15.42
N PHE A 41 9.06 -6.31 14.86
CA PHE A 41 9.86 -7.33 15.56
C PHE A 41 11.31 -6.93 15.83
N LYS A 42 11.89 -5.99 15.09
CA LYS A 42 13.22 -5.43 15.40
C LYS A 42 13.21 -4.60 16.69
N PHE A 43 12.09 -3.95 17.02
CA PHE A 43 11.99 -3.03 18.16
C PHE A 43 11.07 -3.51 19.29
N ALA A 44 10.27 -4.56 19.05
CA ALA A 44 9.39 -5.19 20.03
C ALA A 44 10.10 -5.99 21.15
N PRO A 45 11.27 -6.63 20.95
CA PRO A 45 11.91 -7.38 22.01
C PRO A 45 12.62 -6.47 23.02
N ALA A 46 12.41 -6.78 24.30
CA ALA A 46 13.18 -6.43 25.51
C ALA A 46 13.37 -4.95 25.90
N HIS A 47 13.29 -3.97 24.99
CA HIS A 47 13.77 -2.62 25.28
C HIS A 47 12.68 -1.55 25.30
N ARG A 48 11.48 -1.85 24.83
CA ARG A 48 10.43 -0.85 24.56
C ARG A 48 9.08 -1.30 25.12
N ARG A 49 8.78 -0.81 26.33
CA ARG A 49 7.50 -1.06 27.03
C ARG A 49 6.29 -0.66 26.17
N GLU A 50 6.45 0.38 25.36
CA GLU A 50 5.45 0.88 24.39
C GLU A 50 5.18 -0.08 23.21
N MET A 51 6.15 -0.93 22.86
CA MET A 51 6.08 -1.89 21.75
C MET A 51 5.67 -3.31 22.18
N ALA A 52 5.47 -3.54 23.48
CA ALA A 52 5.02 -4.83 23.99
C ALA A 52 3.78 -5.32 23.21
N GLY A 53 3.79 -6.60 22.82
CA GLY A 53 2.78 -7.22 21.96
C GLY A 53 1.38 -7.03 22.49
N THR A 54 0.64 -6.10 21.88
CA THR A 54 -0.79 -5.93 22.14
C THR A 54 -1.59 -6.82 21.20
N VAL A 55 -2.81 -7.18 21.60
CA VAL A 55 -3.68 -8.06 20.80
C VAL A 55 -3.91 -7.46 19.41
N GLU A 56 -4.06 -6.14 19.31
CA GLU A 56 -4.33 -5.41 18.08
C GLU A 56 -3.15 -5.52 17.10
N VAL A 57 -1.91 -5.44 17.60
CA VAL A 57 -0.71 -5.59 16.76
C VAL A 57 -0.59 -7.02 16.24
N ASN A 58 -0.86 -8.02 17.09
CA ASN A 58 -0.85 -9.42 16.66
C ASN A 58 -1.91 -9.68 15.58
N VAL A 59 -3.13 -9.15 15.74
CA VAL A 59 -4.17 -9.23 14.71
C VAL A 59 -3.72 -8.54 13.43
N ALA A 60 -3.11 -7.35 13.49
CA ALA A 60 -2.61 -6.65 12.32
C ALA A 60 -1.51 -7.43 11.57
N ILE A 61 -0.61 -8.09 12.30
CA ILE A 61 0.40 -9.00 11.73
C ILE A 61 -0.27 -10.14 10.96
N GLU A 62 -1.28 -10.78 11.54
CA GLU A 62 -2.01 -11.86 10.86
C GLU A 62 -2.83 -11.37 9.66
N GLN A 63 -3.44 -10.19 9.73
CA GLN A 63 -4.11 -9.58 8.58
C GLN A 63 -3.14 -9.32 7.42
N CYS A 64 -1.93 -8.79 7.71
CA CYS A 64 -0.87 -8.66 6.70
C CYS A 64 -0.47 -10.01 6.09
N LYS A 65 -0.31 -11.06 6.90
CA LYS A 65 0.04 -12.41 6.42
C LYS A 65 -1.07 -13.03 5.57
N ALA A 66 -2.33 -12.73 5.88
CA ALA A 66 -3.50 -13.16 5.12
C ALA A 66 -3.74 -12.36 3.83
N GLY A 67 -2.91 -11.34 3.54
CA GLY A 67 -3.07 -10.46 2.38
C GLY A 67 -4.10 -9.34 2.57
N ASN A 68 -4.72 -9.22 3.74
CA ASN A 68 -5.58 -8.10 4.11
C ASN A 68 -4.74 -6.91 4.59
N THR A 69 -3.93 -6.38 3.68
CA THR A 69 -2.97 -5.30 3.96
C THR A 69 -3.66 -4.01 4.39
N ALA A 70 -4.83 -3.70 3.82
CA ALA A 70 -5.63 -2.52 4.17
C ALA A 70 -6.02 -2.48 5.66
N ALA A 71 -6.23 -3.65 6.29
CA ALA A 71 -6.52 -3.73 7.73
C ALA A 71 -5.26 -3.72 8.60
N GLY A 72 -4.17 -4.35 8.15
CA GLY A 72 -2.95 -4.52 8.94
C GLY A 72 -2.02 -3.29 8.95
N ILE A 73 -1.81 -2.67 7.80
CA ILE A 73 -0.92 -1.52 7.61
C ILE A 73 -1.20 -0.37 8.59
N PRO A 74 -2.42 0.19 8.70
CA PRO A 74 -2.65 1.38 9.51
C PRO A 74 -2.36 1.15 11.00
N VAL A 75 -2.62 -0.06 11.51
CA VAL A 75 -2.34 -0.43 12.90
C VAL A 75 -0.83 -0.51 13.15
N LEU A 76 -0.09 -1.18 12.26
CA LEU A 76 1.37 -1.32 12.39
C LEU A 76 2.08 0.03 12.24
N GLU A 77 1.66 0.85 11.28
CA GLU A 77 2.21 2.20 11.12
C GLU A 77 1.95 3.07 12.35
N SER A 78 0.71 3.05 12.88
CA SER A 78 0.37 3.81 14.09
C SER A 78 1.26 3.38 15.24
N LYS A 79 1.34 2.07 15.49
CA LYS A 79 2.13 1.53 16.60
C LYS A 79 3.60 1.96 16.52
N LEU A 80 4.19 1.87 15.33
CA LEU A 80 5.57 2.28 15.09
C LEU A 80 5.76 3.80 15.30
N ARG A 81 4.82 4.63 14.80
CA ARG A 81 4.85 6.08 15.01
C ARG A 81 4.69 6.48 16.48
N ASP A 82 3.80 5.81 17.21
CA ASP A 82 3.56 6.06 18.63
C ASP A 82 4.83 5.79 19.47
N ALA A 83 5.60 4.78 19.07
CA ALA A 83 6.93 4.50 19.62
C ALA A 83 8.05 5.35 18.99
N LYS A 84 7.72 6.38 18.20
CA LYS A 84 8.70 7.25 17.53
C LYS A 84 9.71 6.46 16.67
N ILE A 85 9.25 5.42 15.98
CA ILE A 85 10.04 4.63 15.02
C ILE A 85 9.73 5.12 13.62
N ASP A 86 10.77 5.43 12.86
CA ASP A 86 10.63 5.78 11.46
C ASP A 86 10.06 4.61 10.64
N LEU A 87 9.06 4.93 9.82
CA LEU A 87 8.42 3.96 8.95
C LEU A 87 9.31 3.64 7.74
N PRO A 88 9.20 2.43 7.16
CA PRO A 88 9.78 2.16 5.86
C PRO A 88 9.23 3.16 4.83
N SER A 89 10.08 3.53 3.87
CA SER A 89 9.66 4.36 2.74
C SER A 89 8.71 3.55 1.85
N ARG A 90 7.61 4.18 1.41
CA ARG A 90 6.72 3.62 0.37
C ARG A 90 7.28 3.84 -1.02
N ASP A 91 8.17 4.79 -1.17
CA ASP A 91 8.95 4.96 -2.39
C ASP A 91 10.18 4.08 -2.23
N THR A 92 10.35 3.08 -3.09
CA THR A 92 11.64 2.38 -3.17
C THR A 92 12.72 3.43 -3.40
N PRO A 93 13.73 3.57 -2.52
CA PRO A 93 14.93 4.29 -2.91
C PRO A 93 15.45 3.55 -4.13
N LEU A 94 15.45 4.25 -5.28
CA LEU A 94 16.10 3.80 -6.50
C LEU A 94 17.43 3.16 -6.09
N ALA A 95 17.51 1.83 -6.15
CA ALA A 95 18.76 1.15 -5.93
C ALA A 95 19.69 1.70 -7.00
N LYS A 96 20.62 2.57 -6.59
CA LYS A 96 21.61 3.13 -7.49
C LYS A 96 22.44 1.95 -8.00
N PRO A 97 22.57 1.76 -9.32
CA PRO A 97 23.40 0.72 -9.89
C PRO A 97 24.87 0.89 -9.50
#